data_AF-A0A380FLR8-F1
#
_entry.id   AF-A0A380FLR8-F1
#
_cell.length_a   1.000
_cell.length_b   1.000
_cell.length_c   1.000
_cell.angle_alpha   90.00
_cell.angle_beta   90.00
_cell.angle_gamma   90.00
#
_symmetry.space_group_name_H-M   'P 1'
#
loop_
_entity.id
_entity.type
_entity.pdbx_description
1 polymer ?
#
loop_
_entity_poly.entity_id
_entity_poly.type
_entity_poly.pdbx_seq_one_letter_code
_entity_poly.pdbx_strand_id
1 'polypeptide(L)'
;MNKHKFELDDDVLLKKVYVYSMVDHPEFIVLVNKRSNQIVGMSLLNDDSLQTNYGWKIGDDISKVKASLNANYREKSLHNGFKSLIFIDKKHKIKLFVVHKNNKIKKIEIHNK
;
A
#
# COMPACT_ATOMS: atom_id res chain seq x y z
N MET A 1 -8.67 0.69 27.03
CA MET A 1 -8.39 -0.09 25.80
C MET A 1 -9.35 0.38 24.73
N ASN A 2 -8.84 0.98 23.66
CA ASN A 2 -9.66 1.28 22.49
C ASN A 2 -10.10 -0.05 21.88
N LYS A 3 -11.41 -0.32 21.80
CA LYS A 3 -11.94 -1.60 21.28
C LYS A 3 -11.81 -1.70 19.75
N HIS A 4 -11.58 -0.57 19.08
CA HIS A 4 -11.52 -0.47 17.63
C HIS A 4 -10.07 -0.30 17.18
N LYS A 5 -9.60 -1.21 16.33
CA LYS A 5 -8.25 -1.12 15.72
C LYS A 5 -8.20 -0.18 14.53
N PHE A 6 -9.37 0.13 13.96
CA PHE A 6 -9.52 0.97 12.78
C PHE A 6 -10.67 1.96 12.99
N GLU A 7 -10.49 3.17 12.48
CA GLU A 7 -11.47 4.25 12.52
C GLU A 7 -11.77 4.72 11.09
N LEU A 8 -13.03 5.10 10.85
CA LEU A 8 -13.46 5.61 9.54
C LEU A 8 -12.89 7.02 9.36
N ASP A 9 -12.26 7.25 8.22
CA ASP A 9 -11.84 8.59 7.80
C ASP A 9 -13.01 9.25 7.05
N ASP A 10 -13.79 10.04 7.78
CA ASP A 10 -14.96 10.75 7.27
C ASP A 10 -14.60 11.97 6.38
N ASP A 11 -13.35 12.46 6.47
CA ASP A 11 -12.87 13.57 5.66
C ASP A 11 -12.58 13.11 4.21
N VAL A 12 -12.35 11.81 3.99
CA VAL A 12 -12.05 11.24 2.67
C VAL A 12 -13.31 10.74 1.96
N LEU A 13 -13.86 11.59 1.10
CA LEU A 13 -15.04 11.28 0.29
C LEU A 13 -14.70 10.59 -1.04
N LEU A 14 -14.52 9.26 -1.00
CA LEU A 14 -14.40 8.44 -2.21
C LEU A 14 -15.74 7.82 -2.63
N LYS A 15 -16.04 7.89 -3.93
CA LYS A 15 -17.35 7.47 -4.49
C LYS A 15 -17.67 5.98 -4.23
N LYS A 16 -16.67 5.10 -4.26
CA LYS A 16 -16.87 3.64 -4.24
C LYS A 16 -16.35 2.94 -2.99
N VAL A 17 -15.55 3.62 -2.17
CA VAL A 17 -14.89 3.01 -1.01
C VAL A 17 -15.02 3.88 0.22
N TYR A 18 -15.13 3.25 1.38
CA TYR A 18 -14.79 3.83 2.67
C TYR A 18 -13.27 3.72 2.89
N VAL A 19 -12.69 4.69 3.59
CA VAL A 19 -11.29 4.67 3.99
C VAL A 19 -11.25 4.52 5.50
N TYR A 20 -10.53 3.51 5.98
CA TYR A 20 -10.32 3.31 7.40
C TYR A 20 -8.83 3.41 7.71
N SER A 21 -8.47 4.13 8.76
CA SER A 21 -7.10 4.27 9.23
C SER A 21 -6.90 3.43 10.49
N MET A 22 -5.73 2.83 10.65
CA MET A 22 -5.41 2.10 11.88
C MET A 22 -5.09 3.09 13.01
N VAL A 23 -5.69 2.88 14.18
CA VAL A 23 -5.59 3.85 15.30
C VAL A 23 -4.13 4.08 15.72
N ASP A 24 -3.37 3.00 15.88
CA ASP A 24 -1.96 3.08 16.32
C ASP A 24 -1.00 3.44 15.16
N HIS A 25 -1.48 3.34 13.92
CA HIS A 25 -0.71 3.57 12.69
C HIS A 25 -1.57 4.29 11.63
N PRO A 26 -1.87 5.59 11.80
CA PRO A 26 -2.85 6.29 10.97
C PRO A 26 -2.52 6.34 9.48
N GLU A 27 -1.24 6.24 9.14
CA GLU A 27 -0.76 6.22 7.75
C GLU A 27 -0.90 4.84 7.08
N PHE A 28 -1.35 3.84 7.84
CA PHE A 28 -1.82 2.56 7.32
C PHE A 28 -3.33 2.59 7.16
N ILE A 29 -3.77 2.59 5.91
CA ILE A 29 -5.19 2.69 5.55
C ILE A 29 -5.69 1.43 4.85
N VAL A 30 -6.97 1.13 5.07
CA VAL A 30 -7.72 0.05 4.43
C VAL A 30 -8.86 0.65 3.63
N LEU A 31 -8.99 0.23 2.38
CA LEU A 31 -10.05 0.63 1.46
C LEU A 31 -11.13 -0.45 1.44
N VAL A 32 -12.36 -0.11 1.84
CA VAL A 32 -13.50 -1.04 1.87
C VAL A 32 -14.54 -0.63 0.84
N ASN A 33 -14.93 -1.53 -0.05
CA ASN A 33 -15.95 -1.24 -1.05
C ASN A 33 -17.31 -0.98 -0.40
N LYS A 34 -17.94 0.16 -0.70
CA LYS A 34 -19.23 0.55 -0.11
C LYS A 34 -20.38 -0.40 -0.43
N ARG A 35 -20.33 -1.09 -1.58
CA ARG A 35 -21.39 -1.99 -2.04
C ARG A 35 -21.24 -3.41 -1.47
N SER A 36 -20.04 -3.98 -1.54
CA SER A 36 -19.82 -5.36 -1.09
C SER A 36 -19.38 -5.47 0.37
N ASN A 37 -19.02 -4.35 1.00
CA ASN A 37 -18.41 -4.31 2.33
C ASN A 37 -17.15 -5.17 2.46
N GLN A 38 -16.41 -5.36 1.36
CA GLN A 38 -15.17 -6.12 1.32
C GLN A 38 -13.96 -5.20 1.21
N ILE A 39 -12.85 -5.60 1.84
CA ILE A 39 -11.55 -4.94 1.63
C ILE A 39 -11.15 -5.11 0.17
N VAL A 40 -10.84 -4.00 -0.49
CA VAL A 40 -10.41 -3.96 -1.90
C VAL A 40 -9.01 -3.40 -2.07
N GLY A 41 -8.42 -2.85 -1.02
CA GLY A 41 -7.02 -2.50 -1.01
C GLY A 41 -6.56 -2.00 0.35
N MET A 42 -5.24 -1.85 0.46
CA MET A 42 -4.53 -1.36 1.63
C MET A 42 -3.39 -0.47 1.14
N SER A 43 -3.07 0.56 1.90
CA SER A 43 -1.95 1.45 1.60
C SER A 43 -1.20 1.79 2.88
N LEU A 44 0.13 1.79 2.79
CA LEU A 44 1.05 2.26 3.81
C LEU A 44 1.84 3.44 3.24
N LEU A 45 1.79 4.57 3.93
CA LEU A 45 2.58 5.77 3.67
C LEU A 45 3.32 6.13 4.96
N ASN A 46 4.43 6.88 4.89
CA ASN A 46 5.11 7.60 6.00
C ASN A 46 5.45 6.86 7.31
N ASP A 47 5.04 5.62 7.52
CA ASP A 47 5.23 4.84 8.73
C ASP A 47 6.29 3.78 8.49
N ASP A 48 7.44 3.95 9.15
CA ASP A 48 8.60 3.08 9.06
C ASP A 48 8.69 2.04 10.18
N SER A 49 7.68 2.00 11.06
CA SER A 49 7.57 1.02 12.14
C SER A 49 6.90 -0.28 11.67
N LEU A 50 6.03 -0.18 10.65
CA LEU A 50 5.40 -1.33 10.02
C LEU A 50 6.27 -1.93 8.92
N GLN A 51 6.26 -3.25 8.84
CA GLN A 51 6.97 -4.00 7.81
C GLN A 51 6.05 -5.00 7.11
N THR A 52 6.34 -5.26 5.84
CA THR A 52 5.68 -6.33 5.09
C THR A 52 6.15 -7.70 5.58
N ASN A 53 5.44 -8.75 5.17
CA ASN A 53 5.88 -10.15 5.35
C ASN A 53 7.16 -10.50 4.58
N TYR A 54 7.61 -9.63 3.67
CA TYR A 54 8.92 -9.72 2.99
C TYR A 54 10.01 -8.88 3.69
N GLY A 55 9.70 -8.27 4.84
CA GLY A 55 10.64 -7.46 5.63
C GLY A 55 10.94 -6.09 5.01
N TRP A 56 10.07 -5.57 4.14
CA TRP A 56 10.22 -4.22 3.59
C TRP A 56 9.47 -3.22 4.45
N LYS A 57 10.03 -2.03 4.61
CA LYS A 57 9.36 -0.90 5.28
C LYS A 57 9.49 0.40 4.52
N ILE A 58 8.70 1.40 4.87
CA ILE A 58 8.87 2.75 4.33
C ILE A 58 10.30 3.24 4.64
N GLY A 59 10.93 3.91 3.68
CA GLY A 59 12.32 4.37 3.78
C GLY A 59 13.40 3.34 3.41
N ASP A 60 13.05 2.06 3.28
CA ASP A 60 14.00 1.05 2.80
C ASP A 60 14.50 1.34 1.38
N ASP A 61 15.67 0.78 1.05
CA ASP A 61 16.17 0.82 -0.31
C ASP A 61 15.33 -0.08 -1.24
N ILE A 62 14.99 0.45 -2.41
CA ILE A 62 14.17 -0.25 -3.41
C ILE A 62 14.86 -1.53 -3.94
N SER A 63 16.20 -1.63 -3.82
CA SER A 63 16.93 -2.85 -4.15
C SER A 63 16.45 -4.07 -3.38
N LYS A 64 16.03 -3.92 -2.11
CA LYS A 64 15.46 -5.01 -1.30
C LYS A 64 14.20 -5.59 -1.95
N VAL A 65 13.32 -4.72 -2.44
CA VAL A 65 12.07 -5.11 -3.12
C VAL A 65 12.37 -5.80 -4.44
N LYS A 66 13.29 -5.22 -5.24
CA LYS A 66 13.69 -5.79 -6.53
C LYS A 66 14.28 -7.20 -6.37
N ALA A 67 15.08 -7.41 -5.32
CA ALA A 67 15.65 -8.70 -4.99
C ALA A 67 14.58 -9.72 -4.61
N SER A 68 13.60 -9.39 -3.75
CA SER A 68 12.59 -10.39 -3.36
C SER A 68 11.52 -10.64 -4.44
N LEU A 69 11.31 -9.72 -5.39
CA LEU A 69 10.38 -9.90 -6.51
C LEU A 69 11.00 -10.62 -7.73
N ASN A 70 12.31 -10.90 -7.74
CA ASN A 70 13.01 -11.64 -8.81
C ASN A 70 12.63 -11.18 -10.24
N ALA A 71 12.67 -9.86 -10.50
CA ALA A 71 12.33 -9.24 -11.79
C ALA A 71 10.88 -9.42 -12.30
N ASN A 72 9.96 -9.98 -11.51
CA ASN A 72 8.55 -10.16 -11.89
C ASN A 72 7.70 -8.89 -11.76
N TYR A 73 8.26 -7.72 -12.06
CA TYR A 73 7.57 -6.44 -11.92
C TYR A 73 7.73 -5.57 -13.17
N ARG A 74 6.86 -4.58 -13.31
CA ARG A 74 7.01 -3.49 -14.28
C ARG A 74 7.33 -2.20 -13.53
N GLU A 75 8.34 -1.45 -13.97
CA GLU A 75 8.60 -0.10 -13.42
C GLU A 75 7.90 0.94 -14.30
N LYS A 76 7.20 1.89 -13.68
CA LYS A 76 6.56 3.02 -14.35
C LYS A 76 7.02 4.33 -13.71
N SER A 77 7.45 5.30 -14.52
CA SER A 77 7.71 6.66 -14.05
C SER A 77 6.39 7.37 -13.69
N LEU A 78 6.42 8.11 -12.59
CA LEU A 78 5.34 8.98 -12.12
C LEU A 78 5.82 10.44 -12.14
N HIS A 79 4.95 11.38 -11.74
CA HIS A 79 5.30 12.79 -11.67
C HIS A 79 6.38 13.07 -10.60
N ASN A 80 7.05 14.22 -10.68
CA ASN A 80 8.01 14.72 -9.68
C ASN A 80 9.16 13.74 -9.32
N GLY A 81 9.60 12.94 -10.29
CA GLY A 81 10.71 12.00 -10.14
C GLY A 81 10.39 10.73 -9.32
N PHE A 82 9.12 10.50 -9.01
CA PHE A 82 8.69 9.24 -8.41
C PHE A 82 8.63 8.13 -9.47
N LYS A 83 8.80 6.89 -9.00
CA LYS A 83 8.65 5.67 -9.79
C LYS A 83 7.81 4.67 -9.04
N SER A 84 7.12 3.79 -9.75
CA SER A 84 6.33 2.71 -9.17
C SER A 84 6.78 1.36 -9.73
N LEU A 85 7.12 0.43 -8.84
CA LEU A 85 7.21 -0.98 -9.17
C LEU A 85 5.83 -1.59 -9.07
N ILE A 86 5.38 -2.24 -10.14
CA ILE A 86 4.05 -2.83 -10.26
C ILE A 86 4.22 -4.33 -10.42
N PHE A 87 3.78 -5.07 -9.41
CA PHE A 87 3.70 -6.53 -9.43
C PHE A 87 2.24 -6.97 -9.56
N ILE A 88 1.98 -7.99 -10.37
CA ILE A 88 0.62 -8.51 -10.60
C ILE A 88 0.64 -10.01 -10.34
N ASP A 89 -0.01 -10.43 -9.27
CA ASP A 89 -0.35 -11.83 -9.04
C ASP A 89 -1.67 -12.14 -9.73
N LYS A 90 -1.59 -12.81 -10.89
CA LYS A 90 -2.79 -13.21 -11.64
C LYS A 90 -3.57 -14.32 -10.95
N LYS A 91 -2.89 -15.20 -10.18
CA LYS A 91 -3.51 -16.36 -9.52
C LYS A 91 -4.40 -15.89 -8.38
N HIS A 92 -3.88 -15.00 -7.54
CA HIS A 92 -4.60 -14.47 -6.38
C HIS A 92 -5.35 -13.17 -6.69
N LYS A 93 -5.27 -12.66 -7.93
CA LYS A 93 -5.87 -11.39 -8.37
C LYS A 93 -5.42 -10.22 -7.49
N ILE A 94 -4.13 -10.13 -7.21
CA ILE A 94 -3.54 -9.06 -6.40
C ILE A 94 -2.65 -8.19 -7.28
N LYS A 95 -2.72 -6.88 -7.06
CA LYS A 95 -1.78 -5.92 -7.63
C LYS A 95 -1.06 -5.19 -6.51
N LEU A 96 0.26 -5.33 -6.48
CA LEU A 96 1.14 -4.63 -5.54
C LEU A 96 1.81 -3.47 -6.28
N PHE A 97 1.79 -2.31 -5.64
CA PHE A 97 2.53 -1.13 -6.06
C PHE A 97 3.52 -0.75 -4.97
N VAL A 98 4.76 -0.53 -5.36
CA VAL A 98 5.78 0.05 -4.48
C VAL A 98 6.27 1.34 -5.12
N VAL A 99 5.87 2.47 -4.55
CA VAL A 99 6.28 3.79 -5.00
C VAL A 99 7.60 4.16 -4.32
N HIS A 100 8.56 4.62 -5.10
CA HIS A 100 9.87 5.02 -4.61
C HIS A 100 10.36 6.31 -5.27
N LYS A 101 11.26 6.99 -4.56
CA LYS A 101 11.98 8.18 -5.04
C LYS A 101 13.36 8.19 -4.40
N ASN A 102 14.39 8.56 -5.17
CA ASN A 102 15.79 8.52 -4.73
C ASN A 102 16.16 7.14 -4.15
N ASN A 103 15.70 6.07 -4.82
CA ASN A 103 15.85 4.67 -4.40
C ASN A 103 15.27 4.30 -3.03
N LYS A 104 14.48 5.17 -2.39
CA LYS A 104 13.81 4.85 -1.12
C LYS A 104 12.33 4.59 -1.32
N ILE A 105 11.79 3.57 -0.64
CA ILE A 105 10.36 3.29 -0.60
C ILE A 105 9.65 4.47 0.06
N LYS A 106 8.59 4.94 -0.60
CA LYS A 106 7.74 6.06 -0.14
C LYS A 106 6.31 5.64 0.12
N LYS A 107 5.83 4.61 -0.59
CA LYS A 107 4.48 4.07 -0.42
C LYS A 107 4.45 2.60 -0.83
N ILE A 108 3.64 1.81 -0.13
CA ILE A 108 3.31 0.44 -0.51
C ILE A 108 1.80 0.33 -0.60
N GLU A 109 1.27 -0.16 -1.72
CA GLU A 109 -0.16 -0.35 -1.91
C GLU A 109 -0.46 -1.74 -2.45
N ILE A 110 -1.53 -2.34 -1.95
CA ILE A 110 -2.06 -3.61 -2.43
C ILE A 110 -3.51 -3.39 -2.81
N HIS A 111 -3.91 -3.86 -3.99
CA HIS A 111 -5.29 -3.82 -4.45
C HIS A 111 -5.73 -5.17 -4.97
N ASN A 112 -6.98 -5.51 -4.72
CA ASN A 112 -7.64 -6.61 -5.41
C ASN A 112 -7.88 -6.22 -6.87
N LYS A 113 -7.71 -7.18 -7.78
CA LYS A 113 -7.89 -7.01 -9.23
C LYS A 113 -9.22 -7.59 -9.70
#